data_AF-A0A6N2VCI5-F1
#
_entry.id   AF-A0A6N2VCI5-F1
#
_cell.length_a   1.000
_cell.length_b   1.000
_cell.length_c   1.000
_cell.angle_alpha   90.00
_cell.angle_beta   90.00
_cell.angle_gamma   90.00
#
_symmetry.space_group_name_H-M   'P 1'
#
loop_
_entity.id
_entity.type
_entity.pdbx_description
1 polymer ?
#
loop_
_entity_poly.entity_id
_entity_poly.type
_entity_poly.pdbx_seq_one_letter_code
_entity_poly.pdbx_strand_id
1 'polypeptide(L)'
;MKGYQLKITIKGSKPPIWRRVVVPEQFTFCQLHQVIQEAFGWYDYHLHEFEFKKLGLLIRDPGEEDDLMESCSCDVLEEGTQIGTLITENPRFIYTYDFGDAWEHQILMEKEVEYEYSYPQVLKYKGDNIPEDCGGIGGYYDLLDQLADPEAEEHDLMEEWASRQGMEEYDLDKVNANLKAHPAFGQGGAGDGQENAAQERGVQEDAVQEDAAQEHGAQEHGAQEHVVQAHASREHAAHKQVTGLRDTEKPETQRPAPRVIHRLEDLFSRFEKTELLRIAKVHHIGGCDELGKNKLAPALAAALLDSRRMGQFFGTISDETAAEFEKAAAARGMEYQGDLEALRFLHYGGYCGFTSMGTAVVPSDVAEAYDELNTEKFQSERHYRSQVWACCKAAVYLYGAADAGQVETICKAVGCEADAGEITRLCREMKGVWTDFAYWDGRLIDWDLVQADAYKDVLNYQKGKEFYIPSAAQVKEIARTGAVEIKRHIRPLKAFFLAMVGCDEETAQEAASSIHHHIRLGTTPKAVEDIMEHFGLNLDSQEKMNGFDEIMEQVWKETRTVGSCGYNRVELDAKTARIDPDAPCPCGSGKRYRQCCGRK
;
A
#
# COMPACT_ATOMS: atom_id res chain seq x y z
N MET A 1 -21.55 2.45 -34.56
CA MET A 1 -21.42 1.24 -33.72
C MET A 1 -21.52 1.66 -32.26
N LYS A 2 -21.71 0.75 -31.30
CA LYS A 2 -21.58 1.16 -29.90
C LYS A 2 -20.12 1.17 -29.50
N GLY A 3 -19.79 2.03 -28.54
CA GLY A 3 -18.52 2.05 -27.86
C GLY A 3 -18.70 2.16 -26.35
N TYR A 4 -17.66 1.77 -25.62
CA TYR A 4 -17.60 1.89 -24.16
C TYR A 4 -16.65 3.00 -23.79
N GLN A 5 -17.13 3.98 -23.03
CA GLN A 5 -16.28 5.00 -22.44
C GLN A 5 -15.71 4.48 -21.12
N LEU A 6 -14.40 4.36 -21.04
CA LEU A 6 -13.67 3.86 -19.88
C LEU A 6 -12.82 4.98 -19.27
N LYS A 7 -12.76 5.05 -17.94
CA LYS A 7 -11.76 5.84 -17.21
C LYS A 7 -10.75 4.87 -16.62
N ILE A 8 -9.50 4.98 -17.07
CA ILE A 8 -8.36 4.17 -16.62
C ILE A 8 -7.49 5.06 -15.73
N THR A 9 -7.33 4.68 -14.46
CA THR A 9 -6.62 5.49 -13.45
C THR A 9 -5.53 4.66 -12.80
N ILE A 10 -4.31 5.19 -12.74
CA ILE A 10 -3.21 4.54 -12.01
C ILE A 10 -3.48 4.64 -10.51
N LYS A 11 -3.58 3.49 -9.83
CA LYS A 11 -3.78 3.43 -8.38
C LYS A 11 -2.55 4.01 -7.66
N GLY A 12 -2.79 4.69 -6.54
CA GLY A 12 -1.74 5.35 -5.76
C GLY A 12 -1.27 6.72 -6.29
N SER A 13 -1.62 7.11 -7.53
CA SER A 13 -1.14 8.38 -8.12
C SER A 13 -1.75 9.64 -7.46
N LYS A 14 -0.87 10.57 -7.07
CA LYS A 14 -1.14 11.93 -6.54
C LYS A 14 -0.14 12.95 -7.14
N PRO A 15 -0.57 13.92 -7.98
CA PRO A 15 -1.94 14.13 -8.47
C PRO A 15 -2.41 12.94 -9.32
N PRO A 16 -3.73 12.72 -9.45
CA PRO A 16 -4.25 11.54 -10.12
C PRO A 16 -3.89 11.54 -11.61
N ILE A 17 -3.29 10.43 -12.07
CA ILE A 17 -2.93 10.18 -13.46
C ILE A 17 -3.97 9.25 -14.06
N TRP A 18 -4.67 9.72 -15.10
CA TRP A 18 -5.74 8.95 -15.73
C TRP A 18 -5.91 9.29 -17.22
N ARG A 19 -6.50 8.33 -17.93
CA ARG A 19 -6.92 8.44 -19.32
C ARG A 19 -8.39 8.07 -19.42
N ARG A 20 -9.18 8.90 -20.11
CA ARG A 20 -10.55 8.58 -20.47
C ARG A 20 -10.56 8.18 -21.92
N VAL A 21 -10.85 6.92 -22.19
CA VAL A 21 -10.82 6.33 -23.52
C VAL A 21 -12.21 5.92 -23.95
N VAL A 22 -12.42 5.84 -25.26
CA VAL A 22 -13.55 5.15 -25.86
C VAL A 22 -13.03 4.00 -26.69
N VAL A 23 -13.58 2.81 -26.46
CA VAL A 23 -13.22 1.59 -27.20
C VAL A 23 -14.46 1.03 -27.90
N PRO A 24 -14.32 0.45 -29.11
CA PRO A 24 -15.41 -0.27 -29.77
C PRO A 24 -15.95 -1.44 -28.94
N GLU A 25 -17.26 -1.71 -29.02
CA GLU A 25 -17.92 -2.73 -28.17
C GLU A 25 -17.40 -4.16 -28.38
N GLN A 26 -16.88 -4.45 -29.58
CA GLN A 26 -16.41 -5.77 -29.98
C GLN A 26 -14.96 -6.06 -29.57
N PHE A 27 -14.30 -5.14 -28.87
CA PHE A 27 -12.90 -5.30 -28.45
C PHE A 27 -12.73 -6.48 -27.50
N THR A 28 -11.56 -7.11 -27.58
CA THR A 28 -11.12 -8.14 -26.63
C THR A 28 -10.31 -7.52 -25.48
N PHE A 29 -10.04 -8.30 -24.43
CA PHE A 29 -9.15 -7.87 -23.35
C PHE A 29 -7.70 -7.69 -23.83
N CYS A 30 -7.23 -8.51 -24.76
CA CYS A 30 -5.95 -8.34 -25.47
C CYS A 30 -5.89 -6.97 -26.16
N GLN A 31 -6.96 -6.60 -26.89
CA GLN A 31 -7.04 -5.28 -27.51
C GLN A 31 -7.12 -4.15 -26.47
N LEU A 32 -7.87 -4.33 -25.38
CA LEU A 32 -7.94 -3.35 -24.30
C LEU A 32 -6.58 -3.13 -23.64
N HIS A 33 -5.79 -4.19 -23.45
CA HIS A 33 -4.43 -4.11 -22.95
C HIS A 33 -3.57 -3.24 -23.87
N GLN A 34 -3.60 -3.47 -25.19
CA GLN A 34 -2.90 -2.62 -26.16
C GLN A 34 -3.40 -1.16 -26.14
N VAL A 35 -4.68 -0.91 -25.85
CA VAL A 35 -5.18 0.47 -25.65
C VAL A 35 -4.52 1.10 -24.43
N ILE A 36 -4.34 0.35 -23.34
CA ILE A 36 -3.74 0.86 -22.11
C ILE A 36 -2.25 1.17 -22.34
N GLN A 37 -1.51 0.25 -22.96
CA GLN A 37 -0.09 0.44 -23.30
C GLN A 37 0.12 1.75 -24.07
N GLU A 38 -0.60 1.95 -25.17
CA GLU A 38 -0.52 3.17 -25.98
C GLU A 38 -1.02 4.42 -25.25
N ALA A 39 -2.06 4.29 -24.40
CA ALA A 39 -2.60 5.42 -23.66
C ALA A 39 -1.69 5.92 -22.53
N PHE A 40 -0.76 5.10 -22.06
CA PHE A 40 0.22 5.46 -21.01
C PHE A 40 1.66 5.56 -21.53
N GLY A 41 1.90 5.21 -22.79
CA GLY A 41 3.21 5.31 -23.44
C GLY A 41 4.17 4.17 -23.10
N TRP A 42 3.63 2.98 -22.81
CA TRP A 42 4.40 1.78 -22.46
C TRP A 42 4.64 0.87 -23.66
N TYR A 43 5.60 -0.04 -23.50
CA TYR A 43 6.23 -0.81 -24.56
C TYR A 43 5.81 -2.28 -24.61
N ASP A 44 4.93 -2.72 -23.71
CA ASP A 44 4.40 -4.09 -23.67
C ASP A 44 5.51 -5.17 -23.51
N TYR A 45 6.44 -4.94 -22.58
CA TYR A 45 7.52 -5.87 -22.26
C TYR A 45 7.18 -6.89 -21.16
N HIS A 46 6.15 -6.63 -20.37
CA HIS A 46 5.88 -7.40 -19.15
C HIS A 46 4.53 -8.09 -19.12
N LEU A 47 4.41 -9.03 -18.19
CA LEU A 47 3.18 -9.76 -17.94
C LEU A 47 2.05 -8.85 -17.47
N HIS A 48 0.83 -9.23 -17.80
CA HIS A 48 -0.35 -8.48 -17.43
C HIS A 48 -1.56 -9.36 -17.16
N GLU A 49 -2.51 -8.82 -16.40
CA GLU A 49 -3.80 -9.47 -16.18
C GLU A 49 -4.91 -8.46 -15.95
N PHE A 50 -6.15 -8.87 -16.23
CA PHE A 50 -7.34 -8.19 -15.75
C PHE A 50 -8.01 -9.00 -14.65
N GLU A 51 -8.39 -8.32 -13.57
CA GLU A 51 -9.01 -8.93 -12.41
C GLU A 51 -10.41 -8.36 -12.16
N PHE A 52 -11.40 -9.23 -12.19
CA PHE A 52 -12.78 -8.99 -11.77
C PHE A 52 -13.00 -9.61 -10.39
N LYS A 53 -12.47 -8.97 -9.35
CA LYS A 53 -12.48 -9.44 -7.96
C LYS A 53 -13.83 -10.03 -7.49
N LYS A 54 -14.95 -9.37 -7.84
CA LYS A 54 -16.30 -9.79 -7.44
C LYS A 54 -16.74 -11.12 -8.04
N LEU A 55 -16.22 -11.46 -9.21
CA LEU A 55 -16.49 -12.71 -9.88
C LEU A 55 -15.46 -13.79 -9.53
N GLY A 56 -14.36 -13.41 -8.84
CA GLY A 56 -13.19 -14.25 -8.76
C GLY A 56 -12.74 -14.63 -10.17
N LEU A 57 -12.62 -13.65 -11.07
CA LEU A 57 -12.32 -13.92 -12.48
C LEU A 57 -11.03 -13.20 -12.88
N LEU A 58 -10.10 -13.94 -13.47
CA LEU A 58 -8.88 -13.44 -14.07
C LEU A 58 -8.92 -13.58 -15.58
N ILE A 59 -8.31 -12.62 -16.28
CA ILE A 59 -8.17 -12.64 -17.74
C ILE A 59 -6.71 -12.39 -18.09
N ARG A 60 -6.10 -13.34 -18.82
CA ARG A 60 -4.66 -13.34 -19.15
C ARG A 60 -4.37 -14.08 -20.47
N ASP A 61 -3.12 -14.05 -20.93
CA ASP A 61 -2.65 -14.80 -22.11
C ASP A 61 -2.55 -16.32 -21.84
N PRO A 62 -3.19 -17.20 -22.64
CA PRO A 62 -3.06 -18.66 -22.53
C PRO A 62 -1.69 -19.23 -22.96
N GLY A 63 -0.81 -18.46 -23.61
CA GLY A 63 0.53 -18.90 -24.03
C GLY A 63 1.52 -19.14 -22.88
N GLU A 64 1.14 -18.74 -21.68
CA GLU A 64 1.97 -18.81 -20.49
C GLU A 64 1.56 -20.04 -19.65
N GLU A 65 2.26 -21.16 -19.85
CA GLU A 65 2.09 -22.38 -19.05
C GLU A 65 2.44 -22.09 -17.59
N ASP A 66 1.42 -21.71 -16.83
CA ASP A 66 1.50 -21.52 -15.40
C ASP A 66 1.25 -22.87 -14.71
N ASP A 67 2.32 -23.64 -14.49
CA ASP A 67 2.35 -24.88 -13.69
C ASP A 67 1.90 -24.64 -12.21
N LEU A 68 1.54 -23.40 -11.83
CA LEU A 68 1.23 -22.97 -10.47
C LEU A 68 -0.26 -22.78 -10.16
N MET A 69 -1.19 -22.99 -11.11
CA MET A 69 -2.58 -22.53 -10.98
C MET A 69 -3.65 -23.62 -10.82
N GLU A 70 -3.37 -24.75 -10.16
CA GLU A 70 -4.41 -25.77 -9.91
C GLU A 70 -5.25 -25.52 -8.63
N SER A 71 -5.15 -24.34 -8.00
CA SER A 71 -5.85 -24.12 -6.72
C SER A 71 -6.43 -22.73 -6.46
N CYS A 72 -6.33 -21.76 -7.37
CA CYS A 72 -7.11 -20.53 -7.23
C CYS A 72 -8.59 -20.85 -7.52
N SER A 73 -9.52 -20.47 -6.64
CA SER A 73 -10.96 -20.59 -6.93
C SER A 73 -11.44 -19.52 -7.92
N CYS A 74 -10.51 -19.00 -8.73
CA CYS A 74 -10.79 -17.96 -9.69
C CYS A 74 -11.00 -18.61 -11.05
N ASP A 75 -12.12 -18.29 -11.69
CA ASP A 75 -12.31 -18.63 -13.09
C ASP A 75 -11.27 -17.87 -13.91
N VAL A 76 -10.67 -18.53 -14.91
CA VAL A 76 -9.69 -17.90 -15.79
C VAL A 76 -10.29 -17.88 -17.19
N LEU A 77 -10.29 -16.71 -17.82
CA LEU A 77 -10.62 -16.53 -19.22
C LEU A 77 -9.39 -16.07 -19.99
N GLU A 78 -9.36 -16.39 -21.28
CA GLU A 78 -8.31 -15.95 -22.17
C GLU A 78 -8.52 -14.47 -22.55
N GLU A 79 -7.44 -13.72 -22.72
CA GLU A 79 -7.49 -12.32 -23.14
C GLU A 79 -8.15 -12.08 -24.51
N GLY A 80 -8.29 -13.13 -25.33
CA GLY A 80 -9.11 -13.11 -26.55
C GLY A 80 -10.62 -12.93 -26.30
N THR A 81 -11.06 -12.97 -25.04
CA THR A 81 -12.47 -12.75 -24.65
C THR A 81 -12.92 -11.32 -24.96
N GLN A 82 -14.12 -11.16 -25.50
CA GLN A 82 -14.71 -9.83 -25.73
C GLN A 82 -15.07 -9.13 -24.42
N ILE A 83 -14.81 -7.83 -24.34
CA ILE A 83 -15.04 -7.04 -23.12
C ILE A 83 -16.52 -6.82 -22.81
N GLY A 84 -17.38 -6.77 -23.84
CA GLY A 84 -18.68 -6.09 -23.77
C GLY A 84 -19.64 -6.51 -22.65
N THR A 85 -20.04 -7.78 -22.59
CA THR A 85 -20.96 -8.24 -21.53
C THR A 85 -20.31 -8.15 -20.15
N LEU A 86 -19.01 -8.45 -20.06
CA LEU A 86 -18.33 -8.54 -18.78
C LEU A 86 -18.18 -7.18 -18.10
N ILE A 87 -17.73 -6.17 -18.85
CA ILE A 87 -17.52 -4.82 -18.31
C ILE A 87 -18.82 -4.02 -18.13
N THR A 88 -19.90 -4.39 -18.83
CA THR A 88 -21.21 -3.74 -18.63
C THR A 88 -21.90 -4.23 -17.36
N GLU A 89 -21.78 -5.52 -17.05
CA GLU A 89 -22.29 -6.10 -15.80
C GLU A 89 -21.36 -5.82 -14.60
N ASN A 90 -20.06 -5.69 -14.86
CA ASN A 90 -19.02 -5.45 -13.86
C ASN A 90 -18.19 -4.22 -14.25
N PRO A 91 -18.72 -3.00 -14.03
CA PRO A 91 -18.12 -1.78 -14.56
C PRO A 91 -16.82 -1.36 -13.87
N ARG A 92 -16.38 -2.04 -12.81
CA ARG A 92 -15.12 -1.77 -12.11
C ARG A 92 -14.29 -3.04 -12.05
N PHE A 93 -13.06 -2.96 -12.54
CA PHE A 93 -12.09 -4.05 -12.56
C PHE A 93 -10.67 -3.48 -12.55
N ILE A 94 -9.70 -4.32 -12.22
CA ILE A 94 -8.29 -3.95 -12.16
C ILE A 94 -7.57 -4.49 -13.39
N TYR A 95 -6.62 -3.71 -13.89
CA TYR A 95 -5.61 -4.17 -14.84
C TYR A 95 -4.24 -4.01 -14.18
N THR A 96 -3.51 -5.10 -14.04
CA THR A 96 -2.16 -5.10 -13.48
C THR A 96 -1.19 -5.34 -14.63
N TYR A 97 -0.18 -4.48 -14.73
CA TYR A 97 0.90 -4.59 -15.71
C TYR A 97 2.23 -4.63 -14.98
N ASP A 98 3.15 -5.47 -15.45
CA ASP A 98 4.43 -5.75 -14.81
C ASP A 98 4.26 -6.25 -13.38
N PHE A 99 4.37 -7.57 -13.18
CA PHE A 99 4.21 -8.17 -11.85
C PHE A 99 5.41 -7.89 -10.92
N GLY A 100 6.51 -7.35 -11.44
CA GLY A 100 7.62 -6.83 -10.64
C GLY A 100 7.30 -5.47 -10.05
N ASP A 101 6.97 -4.49 -10.91
CA ASP A 101 6.65 -3.11 -10.51
C ASP A 101 5.21 -2.93 -9.98
N ALA A 102 4.34 -3.89 -10.29
CA ALA A 102 2.92 -3.97 -9.91
C ALA A 102 2.13 -2.71 -10.30
N TRP A 103 2.16 -2.31 -11.57
CA TRP A 103 1.36 -1.19 -12.06
C TRP A 103 -0.13 -1.51 -12.10
N GLU A 104 -0.84 -1.18 -11.02
CA GLU A 104 -2.28 -1.38 -10.93
C GLU A 104 -3.07 -0.20 -11.52
N HIS A 105 -3.97 -0.50 -12.45
CA HIS A 105 -4.92 0.43 -13.04
C HIS A 105 -6.32 0.08 -12.60
N GLN A 106 -7.01 1.04 -11.98
CA GLN A 106 -8.44 0.93 -11.77
C GLN A 106 -9.17 1.38 -13.04
N ILE A 107 -9.91 0.45 -13.64
CA ILE A 107 -10.71 0.72 -14.83
C ILE A 107 -12.19 0.83 -14.44
N LEU A 108 -12.81 1.94 -14.83
CA LEU A 108 -14.23 2.19 -14.66
C LEU A 108 -14.91 2.34 -16.03
N MET A 109 -15.84 1.45 -16.36
CA MET A 109 -16.79 1.63 -17.45
C MET A 109 -17.82 2.68 -17.04
N GLU A 110 -17.75 3.86 -17.66
CA GLU A 110 -18.58 5.01 -17.29
C GLU A 110 -19.95 4.98 -17.98
N LYS A 111 -19.99 4.64 -19.27
CA LYS A 111 -21.23 4.59 -20.08
C LYS A 111 -21.01 3.95 -21.45
N GLU A 112 -22.13 3.50 -22.05
CA GLU A 112 -22.23 3.22 -23.48
C GLU A 112 -22.38 4.53 -24.27
N VAL A 113 -21.76 4.60 -25.44
CA VAL A 113 -21.86 5.73 -26.37
C VAL A 113 -22.07 5.24 -27.80
N GLU A 114 -22.69 6.08 -28.64
CA GLU A 114 -22.58 5.91 -30.09
C GLU A 114 -21.17 6.29 -30.52
N TYR A 115 -20.52 5.40 -31.26
CA TYR A 115 -19.13 5.54 -31.66
C TYR A 115 -18.97 5.20 -33.14
N GLU A 116 -18.24 6.03 -33.89
CA GLU A 116 -18.19 5.97 -35.35
C GLU A 116 -16.92 5.29 -35.88
N TYR A 117 -15.93 5.06 -35.02
CA TYR A 117 -14.62 4.53 -35.39
C TYR A 117 -14.46 3.07 -34.97
N SER A 118 -13.68 2.31 -35.76
CA SER A 118 -13.29 0.94 -35.45
C SER A 118 -12.06 0.84 -34.54
N TYR A 119 -11.44 1.96 -34.20
CA TYR A 119 -10.23 2.08 -33.38
C TYR A 119 -10.52 2.91 -32.12
N PRO A 120 -9.76 2.73 -31.03
CA PRO A 120 -10.00 3.43 -29.78
C PRO A 120 -9.52 4.88 -29.86
N GLN A 121 -10.03 5.73 -28.96
CA GLN A 121 -9.55 7.11 -28.81
C GLN A 121 -9.46 7.49 -27.35
N VAL A 122 -8.39 8.20 -26.99
CA VAL A 122 -8.33 8.96 -25.74
C VAL A 122 -9.12 10.25 -25.94
N LEU A 123 -10.11 10.48 -25.10
CA LEU A 123 -11.00 11.65 -25.13
C LEU A 123 -10.51 12.78 -24.22
N LYS A 124 -9.98 12.41 -23.05
CA LYS A 124 -9.47 13.33 -22.02
C LYS A 124 -8.41 12.63 -21.20
N TYR A 125 -7.54 13.39 -20.56
CA TYR A 125 -6.50 12.86 -19.68
C TYR A 125 -6.20 13.84 -18.54
N LYS A 126 -5.44 13.36 -17.56
CA LYS A 126 -4.73 14.16 -16.57
C LYS A 126 -3.42 13.45 -16.21
N GLY A 127 -2.36 14.22 -16.04
CA GLY A 127 -1.01 13.72 -15.76
C GLY A 127 -0.29 13.29 -17.02
N ASP A 128 1.04 13.43 -17.01
CA ASP A 128 1.93 13.10 -18.12
C ASP A 128 2.14 11.58 -18.27
N ASN A 129 2.97 11.16 -19.23
CA ASN A 129 3.37 9.76 -19.35
C ASN A 129 4.33 9.38 -18.22
N ILE A 130 4.19 8.13 -17.76
CA ILE A 130 5.03 7.57 -16.71
C ILE A 130 6.02 6.61 -17.38
N PRO A 131 7.32 6.75 -17.13
CA PRO A 131 8.28 5.81 -17.68
C PRO A 131 8.06 4.41 -17.13
N GLU A 132 8.15 3.43 -18.02
CA GLU A 132 8.17 2.01 -17.66
C GLU A 132 9.45 1.68 -16.87
N ASP A 133 9.44 0.60 -16.09
CA ASP A 133 10.57 0.13 -15.27
C ASP A 133 11.08 1.12 -14.21
N CYS A 134 10.28 2.12 -13.81
CA CYS A 134 10.70 3.06 -12.77
C CYS A 134 10.45 2.57 -11.34
N GLY A 135 10.07 1.31 -11.12
CA GLY A 135 9.86 0.75 -9.77
C GLY A 135 8.44 0.96 -9.25
N GLY A 136 7.45 0.88 -10.13
CA GLY A 136 6.04 1.10 -9.79
C GLY A 136 5.73 2.54 -9.39
N ILE A 137 4.53 2.75 -8.84
CA ILE A 137 4.07 4.10 -8.48
C ILE A 137 4.98 4.80 -7.44
N GLY A 138 5.62 4.03 -6.57
CA GLY A 138 6.58 4.55 -5.59
C GLY A 138 7.82 5.10 -6.27
N GLY A 139 8.47 4.28 -7.12
CA GLY A 139 9.70 4.69 -7.79
C GLY A 139 9.49 5.82 -8.81
N TYR A 140 8.29 5.97 -9.39
CA TYR A 140 7.94 7.17 -10.17
C TYR A 140 8.01 8.46 -9.35
N TYR A 141 7.55 8.45 -8.08
CA TYR A 141 7.66 9.63 -7.23
C TYR A 141 9.10 9.89 -6.80
N ASP A 142 9.88 8.83 -6.56
CA ASP A 142 11.31 8.95 -6.28
C ASP A 142 12.04 9.60 -7.45
N LEU A 143 11.70 9.21 -8.69
CA LEU A 143 12.20 9.81 -9.91
C LEU A 143 11.82 11.29 -10.01
N LEU A 144 10.57 11.66 -9.74
CA LEU A 144 10.13 13.06 -9.75
C LEU A 144 10.88 13.91 -8.73
N ASP A 145 11.11 13.37 -7.53
CA ASP A 145 11.85 14.06 -6.47
C ASP A 145 13.32 14.29 -6.87
N GLN A 146 13.94 13.33 -7.56
CA GLN A 146 15.31 13.47 -8.11
C GLN A 146 15.37 14.52 -9.22
N LEU A 147 14.41 14.52 -10.14
CA LEU A 147 14.35 15.47 -11.26
C LEU A 147 14.01 16.91 -10.84
N ALA A 148 13.44 17.09 -9.65
CA ALA A 148 13.07 18.39 -9.12
C ALA A 148 14.28 19.23 -8.63
N ASP A 149 15.44 18.61 -8.39
CA ASP A 149 16.68 19.29 -7.99
C ASP A 149 17.75 19.21 -9.10
N PRO A 150 17.86 20.26 -9.95
CA PRO A 150 18.87 20.31 -11.02
C PRO A 150 20.32 20.24 -10.55
N GLU A 151 20.59 20.41 -9.25
CA GLU A 151 21.93 20.37 -8.69
C GLU A 151 22.27 18.98 -8.08
N ALA A 152 21.35 18.00 -8.16
CA ALA A 152 21.61 16.63 -7.73
C ALA A 152 22.68 15.97 -8.62
N GLU A 153 23.58 15.20 -8.01
CA GLU A 153 24.76 14.62 -8.67
C GLU A 153 24.41 13.71 -9.86
N GLU A 154 23.24 13.08 -9.84
CA GLU A 154 22.75 12.18 -10.89
C GLU A 154 21.61 12.78 -11.75
N HIS A 155 21.30 14.09 -11.59
CA HIS A 155 20.16 14.74 -12.28
C HIS A 155 20.19 14.55 -13.80
N ASP A 156 21.29 14.93 -14.46
CA ASP A 156 21.44 14.85 -15.91
C ASP A 156 21.27 13.41 -16.45
N LEU A 157 21.82 12.42 -15.72
CA LEU A 157 21.72 11.01 -16.09
C LEU A 157 20.28 10.50 -15.96
N MET A 158 19.61 10.90 -14.89
CA MET A 158 18.25 10.47 -14.61
C MET A 158 17.23 11.16 -15.51
N GLU A 159 17.46 12.43 -15.89
CA GLU A 159 16.66 13.15 -16.88
C GLU A 159 16.79 12.49 -18.27
N GLU A 160 18.02 12.14 -18.68
CA GLU A 160 18.23 11.45 -19.95
C GLU A 160 17.60 10.05 -19.95
N TRP A 161 17.71 9.29 -18.85
CA TRP A 161 17.08 7.99 -18.70
C TRP A 161 15.56 8.09 -18.77
N ALA A 162 14.95 8.99 -17.98
CA ALA A 162 13.51 9.18 -17.94
C ALA A 162 12.94 9.58 -19.31
N SER A 163 13.63 10.49 -20.01
CA SER A 163 13.25 10.90 -21.36
C SER A 163 13.31 9.72 -22.36
N ARG A 164 14.35 8.88 -22.27
CA ARG A 164 14.47 7.66 -23.10
C ARG A 164 13.37 6.64 -22.82
N GLN A 165 12.87 6.59 -21.59
CA GLN A 165 11.75 5.73 -21.16
C GLN A 165 10.36 6.34 -21.42
N GLY A 166 10.28 7.46 -22.16
CA GLY A 166 9.01 8.04 -22.58
C GLY A 166 8.38 9.00 -21.56
N MET A 167 9.13 9.47 -20.57
CA MET A 167 8.69 10.55 -19.69
C MET A 167 8.68 11.88 -20.46
N GLU A 168 7.54 12.18 -21.07
CA GLU A 168 7.29 13.40 -21.82
C GLU A 168 5.90 13.98 -21.48
N GLU A 169 5.71 15.27 -21.78
CA GLU A 169 4.39 15.90 -21.68
C GLU A 169 3.38 15.13 -22.52
N TYR A 170 2.19 14.86 -21.97
CA TYR A 170 1.22 14.03 -22.65
C TYR A 170 0.67 14.69 -23.93
N ASP A 171 1.00 14.12 -25.08
CA ASP A 171 0.49 14.55 -26.38
C ASP A 171 -0.72 13.68 -26.80
N LEU A 172 -1.91 14.23 -26.57
CA LEU A 172 -3.18 13.58 -26.90
C LEU A 172 -3.32 13.28 -28.41
N ASP A 173 -2.80 14.14 -29.27
CA ASP A 173 -2.91 13.99 -30.72
C ASP A 173 -1.96 12.90 -31.22
N LYS A 174 -0.73 12.85 -30.70
CA LYS A 174 0.25 11.79 -30.96
C LYS A 174 -0.29 10.43 -30.52
N VAL A 175 -0.80 10.32 -29.29
CA VAL A 175 -1.36 9.06 -28.77
C VAL A 175 -2.55 8.61 -29.62
N ASN A 176 -3.48 9.50 -29.97
CA ASN A 176 -4.61 9.15 -30.83
C ASN A 176 -4.18 8.79 -32.27
N ALA A 177 -3.10 9.37 -32.78
CA ALA A 177 -2.52 8.97 -34.06
C ALA A 177 -1.92 7.56 -34.00
N ASN A 178 -1.21 7.23 -32.91
CA ASN A 178 -0.69 5.88 -32.67
C ASN A 178 -1.82 4.86 -32.55
N LEU A 179 -2.81 5.12 -31.69
CA LEU A 179 -4.00 4.26 -31.54
C LEU A 179 -4.74 4.03 -32.87
N LYS A 180 -4.78 5.03 -33.75
CA LYS A 180 -5.39 4.87 -35.08
C LYS A 180 -4.54 4.03 -36.03
N ALA A 181 -3.23 4.10 -35.92
CA ALA A 181 -2.27 3.38 -36.76
C ALA A 181 -1.93 1.98 -36.22
N HIS A 182 -2.26 1.70 -34.95
CA HIS A 182 -1.82 0.51 -34.24
C HIS A 182 -2.34 -0.78 -34.90
N PRO A 183 -1.47 -1.78 -35.18
CA PRO A 183 -1.85 -3.00 -35.90
C PRO A 183 -2.98 -3.79 -35.25
N ALA A 184 -3.11 -3.73 -33.91
CA ALA A 184 -4.14 -4.46 -33.17
C ALA A 184 -5.59 -3.95 -33.41
N PHE A 185 -5.76 -2.74 -33.97
CA PHE A 185 -7.08 -2.11 -34.11
C PHE A 185 -7.55 -1.98 -35.57
N GLY A 186 -6.64 -2.07 -36.54
CA GLY A 186 -6.91 -2.22 -37.97
C GLY A 186 -7.62 -1.03 -38.66
N GLN A 187 -7.14 -0.66 -39.85
CA GLN A 187 -7.82 0.31 -40.72
C GLN A 187 -9.10 -0.31 -41.33
N GLY A 188 -10.25 0.00 -40.76
CA GLY A 188 -11.53 -0.18 -41.44
C GLY A 188 -11.64 0.77 -42.62
N GLY A 189 -11.22 0.31 -43.81
CA GLY A 189 -11.34 1.06 -45.06
C GLY A 189 -11.83 0.18 -46.20
N ALA A 190 -13.08 0.36 -46.59
CA ALA A 190 -13.58 -0.12 -47.88
C ALA A 190 -12.87 0.62 -49.03
N GLY A 191 -12.30 -0.13 -49.97
CA GLY A 191 -12.08 0.26 -51.37
C GLY A 191 -11.03 1.34 -51.67
N ASP A 192 -9.82 0.92 -52.04
CA ASP A 192 -9.30 1.09 -53.41
C ASP A 192 -7.97 0.35 -53.57
N GLY A 193 -7.82 -0.38 -54.68
CA GLY A 193 -6.68 -1.26 -54.93
C GLY A 193 -5.47 -0.53 -55.53
N GLN A 194 -4.27 -0.98 -55.18
CA GLN A 194 -3.36 -1.70 -56.11
C GLN A 194 -2.02 -2.06 -55.42
N GLU A 195 -1.74 -3.36 -55.46
CA GLU A 195 -0.46 -4.03 -55.79
C GLU A 195 0.86 -3.67 -55.07
N ASN A 196 1.33 -4.70 -54.32
CA ASN A 196 2.68 -5.27 -54.27
C ASN A 196 3.89 -4.38 -53.93
N ALA A 197 4.53 -4.69 -52.81
CA ALA A 197 5.91 -5.20 -52.80
C ALA A 197 6.23 -5.89 -51.47
N ALA A 198 6.43 -7.21 -51.53
CA ALA A 198 7.17 -7.97 -50.52
C ALA A 198 8.65 -7.99 -50.91
N GLN A 199 9.54 -7.66 -49.97
CA GLN A 199 10.98 -7.98 -49.89
C GLN A 199 11.61 -6.97 -48.90
N GLU A 200 12.57 -7.25 -48.03
CA GLU A 200 13.31 -8.42 -47.57
C GLU A 200 14.33 -7.83 -46.56
N ARG A 201 14.68 -8.58 -45.49
CA ARG A 201 15.95 -8.49 -44.73
C ARG A 201 16.16 -7.21 -43.88
N GLY A 202 16.83 -7.27 -42.73
CA GLY A 202 17.58 -8.34 -42.12
C GLY A 202 18.25 -7.82 -40.84
N VAL A 203 18.59 -8.76 -39.97
CA VAL A 203 19.43 -8.62 -38.79
C VAL A 203 20.71 -7.84 -39.12
N GLN A 204 21.04 -6.86 -38.29
CA GLN A 204 22.42 -6.38 -38.11
C GLN A 204 22.69 -6.23 -36.61
N GLU A 205 23.38 -7.24 -36.07
CA GLU A 205 24.29 -7.10 -34.95
C GLU A 205 25.47 -6.24 -35.41
N ASP A 206 25.85 -5.23 -34.62
CA ASP A 206 27.17 -4.63 -34.69
C ASP A 206 27.75 -4.51 -33.29
N ALA A 207 28.93 -5.11 -33.14
CA ALA A 207 29.77 -5.13 -31.95
C ALA A 207 30.85 -4.03 -32.06
N VAL A 208 31.08 -3.27 -30.98
CA VAL A 208 32.33 -2.48 -30.77
C VAL A 208 32.57 -2.35 -29.26
N GLN A 209 33.44 -3.19 -28.69
CA GLN A 209 34.85 -2.94 -28.28
C GLN A 209 35.04 -2.42 -26.83
N GLU A 210 35.83 -3.21 -26.11
CA GLU A 210 36.55 -2.86 -24.89
C GLU A 210 37.52 -1.69 -25.14
N ASP A 211 37.57 -0.75 -24.19
CA ASP A 211 38.83 -0.09 -23.85
C ASP A 211 38.85 0.25 -22.36
N ALA A 212 40.01 0.00 -21.74
CA ALA A 212 40.27 0.16 -20.33
C ALA A 212 41.07 1.45 -20.07
N ALA A 213 40.78 2.20 -19.01
CA ALA A 213 41.79 2.86 -18.17
C ALA A 213 41.22 3.64 -16.96
N GLN A 214 41.75 3.26 -15.78
CA GLN A 214 42.29 4.10 -14.70
C GLN A 214 41.40 4.91 -13.75
N GLU A 215 41.36 4.38 -12.51
CA GLU A 215 41.61 5.04 -11.21
C GLU A 215 41.62 6.58 -11.14
N HIS A 216 40.67 7.12 -10.38
CA HIS A 216 40.93 8.16 -9.38
C HIS A 216 39.92 8.02 -8.23
N GLY A 217 40.42 7.93 -6.99
CA GLY A 217 39.60 7.89 -5.78
C GLY A 217 39.27 9.28 -5.23
N ALA A 218 38.09 9.40 -4.61
CA ALA A 218 37.75 10.35 -3.55
C ALA A 218 36.39 9.92 -2.96
N GLN A 219 36.39 9.45 -1.70
CA GLN A 219 35.78 10.13 -0.55
C GLN A 219 34.26 10.05 -0.47
N GLU A 220 33.84 9.15 0.43
CA GLU A 220 32.52 9.01 1.04
C GLU A 220 31.93 10.34 1.51
N HIS A 221 30.74 10.67 1.02
CA HIS A 221 29.78 11.48 1.76
C HIS A 221 28.39 10.87 1.57
N GLY A 222 27.87 10.29 2.66
CA GLY A 222 26.56 9.68 2.68
C GLY A 222 25.44 10.72 2.75
N ALA A 223 24.43 10.53 1.91
CA ALA A 223 23.05 10.92 2.13
C ALA A 223 22.23 10.39 0.95
N GLN A 224 21.41 9.36 1.16
CA GLN A 224 20.16 9.10 0.44
C GLN A 224 19.61 7.73 0.86
N GLU A 225 18.72 7.74 1.84
CA GLU A 225 17.76 6.68 2.07
C GLU A 225 16.51 7.35 2.61
N HIS A 226 15.43 7.42 1.83
CA HIS A 226 14.03 7.48 2.29
C HIS A 226 13.13 7.74 1.09
N VAL A 227 12.54 6.69 0.50
CA VAL A 227 11.12 6.62 0.10
C VAL A 227 10.73 5.12 0.08
N VAL A 228 9.43 4.83 0.04
CA VAL A 228 8.71 3.54 0.04
C VAL A 228 8.07 3.19 1.39
N GLN A 229 6.88 3.78 1.60
CA GLN A 229 5.79 3.16 2.35
C GLN A 229 4.47 3.91 2.13
N ALA A 230 3.50 3.27 1.46
CA ALA A 230 2.06 3.49 1.67
C ALA A 230 1.18 2.47 0.92
N HIS A 231 1.42 1.15 0.95
CA HIS A 231 0.42 0.18 0.48
C HIS A 231 0.52 -1.14 1.25
N ALA A 232 -0.30 -1.32 2.28
CA ALA A 232 -0.66 -2.62 2.82
C ALA A 232 -1.83 -2.48 3.81
N SER A 233 -3.05 -2.53 3.29
CA SER A 233 -4.24 -2.82 4.08
C SER A 233 -5.25 -3.43 3.13
N ARG A 234 -5.47 -4.75 3.25
CA ARG A 234 -6.74 -5.49 3.11
C ARG A 234 -6.62 -6.79 2.33
N GLU A 235 -7.11 -7.84 2.97
CA GLU A 235 -8.13 -8.81 2.56
C GLU A 235 -8.25 -9.78 3.76
N HIS A 236 -9.34 -10.37 4.23
CA HIS A 236 -10.78 -10.33 4.00
C HIS A 236 -11.45 -10.99 5.23
N ALA A 237 -12.69 -10.63 5.56
CA ALA A 237 -13.49 -11.32 6.57
C ALA A 237 -14.93 -11.51 6.09
N ALA A 238 -15.25 -12.70 5.56
CA ALA A 238 -16.63 -13.18 5.49
C ALA A 238 -16.66 -14.69 5.25
N HIS A 239 -17.02 -15.48 6.27
CA HIS A 239 -17.55 -16.83 6.08
C HIS A 239 -18.73 -17.03 7.04
N LYS A 240 -19.95 -17.13 6.48
CA LYS A 240 -21.09 -17.72 7.17
C LYS A 240 -21.86 -18.65 6.24
N GLN A 241 -22.13 -19.82 6.82
CA GLN A 241 -22.83 -20.99 6.32
C GLN A 241 -24.10 -20.71 5.51
N VAL A 242 -24.24 -21.43 4.39
CA VAL A 242 -25.53 -21.95 3.95
C VAL A 242 -25.35 -23.43 3.57
N THR A 243 -26.14 -24.26 4.23
CA THR A 243 -26.25 -25.70 4.04
C THR A 243 -27.13 -26.06 2.85
N GLY A 244 -26.65 -26.98 2.01
CA GLY A 244 -27.43 -28.08 1.45
C GLY A 244 -28.07 -27.87 0.06
N LEU A 245 -27.52 -28.55 -0.94
CA LEU A 245 -28.19 -29.58 -1.75
C LEU A 245 -27.14 -30.29 -2.63
N ARG A 246 -27.23 -31.62 -2.65
CA ARG A 246 -26.33 -32.56 -3.34
C ARG A 246 -26.58 -32.48 -4.85
N ASP A 247 -25.53 -32.63 -5.66
CA ASP A 247 -25.55 -33.55 -6.81
C ASP A 247 -24.14 -33.89 -7.34
N THR A 248 -23.95 -35.20 -7.47
CA THR A 248 -23.05 -35.99 -8.35
C THR A 248 -21.52 -35.79 -8.32
N GLU A 249 -20.85 -36.74 -7.65
CA GLU A 249 -19.40 -36.98 -7.59
C GLU A 249 -18.77 -37.15 -8.99
N LYS A 250 -17.76 -36.33 -9.30
CA LYS A 250 -16.67 -36.63 -10.25
C LYS A 250 -15.45 -37.12 -9.45
N PRO A 251 -14.55 -37.93 -10.04
CA PRO A 251 -13.49 -38.60 -9.29
C PRO A 251 -12.50 -37.57 -8.72
N GLU A 252 -12.22 -37.65 -7.42
CA GLU A 252 -11.18 -36.87 -6.75
C GLU A 252 -9.82 -37.10 -7.44
N THR A 253 -9.34 -36.08 -8.16
CA THR A 253 -7.91 -35.94 -8.43
C THR A 253 -7.22 -35.72 -7.09
N GLN A 254 -6.35 -36.65 -6.71
CA GLN A 254 -5.59 -36.58 -5.46
C GLN A 254 -4.76 -35.30 -5.46
N ARG A 255 -5.03 -34.40 -4.49
CA ARG A 255 -4.16 -33.26 -4.18
C ARG A 255 -2.71 -33.78 -4.05
N PRO A 256 -1.72 -33.19 -4.74
CA PRO A 256 -0.33 -33.54 -4.51
C PRO A 256 -0.01 -33.37 -3.03
N ALA A 257 0.77 -34.29 -2.46
CA ALA A 257 1.12 -34.25 -1.05
C ALA A 257 1.75 -32.89 -0.69
N PRO A 258 1.37 -32.26 0.44
CA PRO A 258 1.87 -30.95 0.81
C PRO A 258 3.40 -30.98 0.88
N ARG A 259 4.06 -30.15 0.05
CA ARG A 259 5.52 -30.03 0.04
C ARG A 259 5.95 -29.28 1.29
N VAL A 260 6.51 -30.00 2.26
CA VAL A 260 7.07 -29.44 3.48
C VAL A 260 8.32 -28.62 3.15
N ILE A 261 8.37 -27.35 3.56
CA ILE A 261 9.56 -26.50 3.42
C ILE A 261 10.42 -26.67 4.67
N HIS A 262 11.52 -27.41 4.55
CA HIS A 262 12.40 -27.67 5.69
C HIS A 262 13.39 -26.55 5.96
N ARG A 263 13.96 -25.95 4.89
CA ARG A 263 15.00 -24.93 5.02
C ARG A 263 14.54 -23.56 4.60
N LEU A 264 15.05 -22.54 5.29
CA LEU A 264 14.85 -21.15 4.89
C LEU A 264 15.46 -20.87 3.50
N GLU A 265 16.56 -21.54 3.17
CA GLU A 265 17.16 -21.49 1.83
C GLU A 265 16.18 -21.97 0.74
N ASP A 266 15.43 -23.04 1.01
CA ASP A 266 14.44 -23.58 0.08
C ASP A 266 13.29 -22.57 -0.14
N LEU A 267 12.92 -21.82 0.90
CA LEU A 267 11.96 -20.72 0.78
C LEU A 267 12.55 -19.58 -0.07
N PHE A 268 13.75 -19.12 0.23
CA PHE A 268 14.42 -18.01 -0.46
C PHE A 268 14.73 -18.29 -1.92
N SER A 269 14.94 -19.54 -2.31
CA SER A 269 15.07 -19.91 -3.72
C SER A 269 13.83 -19.54 -4.58
N ARG A 270 12.66 -19.38 -3.93
CA ARG A 270 11.39 -19.02 -4.58
C ARG A 270 11.15 -17.51 -4.63
N PHE A 271 11.91 -16.72 -3.88
CA PHE A 271 11.77 -15.25 -3.84
C PHE A 271 12.55 -14.63 -4.97
N GLU A 272 12.17 -13.44 -5.41
CA GLU A 272 12.96 -12.70 -6.39
C GLU A 272 14.23 -12.08 -5.80
N LYS A 273 15.23 -11.78 -6.66
CA LYS A 273 16.50 -11.19 -6.18
C LYS A 273 16.24 -9.87 -5.44
N THR A 274 15.31 -9.06 -5.92
CA THR A 274 14.88 -7.79 -5.31
C THR A 274 14.34 -8.01 -3.90
N GLU A 275 13.54 -9.06 -3.68
CA GLU A 275 13.03 -9.41 -2.35
C GLU A 275 14.12 -9.87 -1.40
N LEU A 276 15.09 -10.64 -1.89
CA LEU A 276 16.23 -11.07 -1.08
C LEU A 276 17.12 -9.87 -0.69
N LEU A 277 17.31 -8.91 -1.61
CA LEU A 277 18.04 -7.66 -1.31
C LEU A 277 17.28 -6.78 -0.31
N ARG A 278 15.94 -6.69 -0.42
CA ARG A 278 15.09 -6.04 0.60
C ARG A 278 15.29 -6.69 1.97
N ILE A 279 15.24 -8.01 2.07
CA ILE A 279 15.45 -8.74 3.34
C ILE A 279 16.87 -8.46 3.88
N ALA A 280 17.89 -8.48 3.02
CA ALA A 280 19.25 -8.13 3.41
C ALA A 280 19.33 -6.72 3.99
N LYS A 281 18.67 -5.74 3.36
CA LYS A 281 18.59 -4.34 3.82
C LYS A 281 17.91 -4.22 5.19
N VAL A 282 16.77 -4.88 5.38
CA VAL A 282 16.02 -4.92 6.65
C VAL A 282 16.89 -5.41 7.81
N HIS A 283 17.81 -6.33 7.53
CA HIS A 283 18.70 -6.93 8.51
C HIS A 283 20.11 -6.32 8.54
N HIS A 284 20.34 -5.23 7.79
CA HIS A 284 21.63 -4.55 7.65
C HIS A 284 22.78 -5.46 7.22
N ILE A 285 22.52 -6.35 6.27
CA ILE A 285 23.51 -7.28 5.71
C ILE A 285 24.09 -6.64 4.46
N GLY A 286 25.34 -6.16 4.56
CA GLY A 286 26.06 -5.55 3.44
C GLY A 286 26.68 -6.57 2.48
N GLY A 287 27.02 -6.11 1.27
CA GLY A 287 27.69 -6.93 0.25
C GLY A 287 26.78 -7.93 -0.48
N CYS A 288 25.46 -7.76 -0.37
CA CYS A 288 24.48 -8.64 -1.01
C CYS A 288 24.22 -8.30 -2.49
N ASP A 289 24.39 -7.04 -2.90
CA ASP A 289 24.06 -6.56 -4.25
C ASP A 289 24.90 -7.23 -5.34
N GLU A 290 26.18 -7.49 -5.02
CA GLU A 290 27.18 -8.14 -5.87
C GLU A 290 26.94 -9.67 -6.02
N LEU A 291 26.04 -10.25 -5.21
CA LEU A 291 25.77 -11.69 -5.25
C LEU A 291 24.67 -12.03 -6.26
N GLY A 292 24.90 -13.08 -7.05
CA GLY A 292 23.83 -13.73 -7.81
C GLY A 292 22.86 -14.49 -6.88
N LYS A 293 21.59 -14.63 -7.29
CA LYS A 293 20.50 -15.27 -6.53
C LYS A 293 20.90 -16.60 -5.88
N ASN A 294 21.61 -17.45 -6.62
CA ASN A 294 22.10 -18.77 -6.18
C ASN A 294 23.09 -18.73 -5.00
N LYS A 295 23.82 -17.61 -4.81
CA LYS A 295 24.71 -17.40 -3.66
C LYS A 295 24.05 -16.57 -2.57
N LEU A 296 23.14 -15.67 -2.96
CA LEU A 296 22.45 -14.77 -2.06
C LEU A 296 21.50 -15.53 -1.12
N ALA A 297 20.65 -16.41 -1.65
CA ALA A 297 19.68 -17.17 -0.86
C ALA A 297 20.31 -17.98 0.30
N PRO A 298 21.33 -18.83 0.08
CA PRO A 298 21.96 -19.58 1.18
C PRO A 298 22.71 -18.68 2.18
N ALA A 299 23.38 -17.63 1.69
CA ALA A 299 24.09 -16.69 2.56
C ALA A 299 23.12 -15.93 3.49
N LEU A 300 22.00 -15.50 2.93
CA LEU A 300 20.96 -14.79 3.67
C LEU A 300 20.25 -15.69 4.66
N ALA A 301 19.88 -16.91 4.26
CA ALA A 301 19.27 -17.89 5.16
C ALA A 301 20.16 -18.17 6.38
N ALA A 302 21.45 -18.42 6.17
CA ALA A 302 22.41 -18.62 7.26
C ALA A 302 22.53 -17.39 8.18
N ALA A 303 22.50 -16.18 7.62
CA ALA A 303 22.57 -14.95 8.40
C ALA A 303 21.32 -14.72 9.26
N LEU A 304 20.12 -15.05 8.76
CA LEU A 304 18.86 -14.86 9.48
C LEU A 304 18.63 -15.87 10.59
N LEU A 305 19.21 -17.08 10.49
CA LEU A 305 19.16 -18.12 11.52
C LEU A 305 20.15 -17.87 12.68
N ASP A 306 21.03 -16.86 12.58
CA ASP A 306 21.87 -16.43 13.69
C ASP A 306 21.01 -15.86 14.84
N SER A 307 21.12 -16.49 16.02
CA SER A 307 20.29 -16.18 17.19
C SER A 307 20.32 -14.70 17.59
N ARG A 308 21.45 -14.01 17.42
CA ARG A 308 21.55 -12.58 17.77
C ARG A 308 20.68 -11.72 16.87
N ARG A 309 20.71 -11.96 15.56
CA ARG A 309 19.94 -11.19 14.57
C ARG A 309 18.47 -11.54 14.59
N MET A 310 18.16 -12.83 14.68
CA MET A 310 16.80 -13.28 14.93
C MET A 310 16.23 -12.63 16.20
N GLY A 311 16.99 -12.63 17.30
CA GLY A 311 16.60 -11.97 18.55
C GLY A 311 16.39 -10.47 18.42
N GLN A 312 17.22 -9.77 17.62
CA GLN A 312 17.04 -8.34 17.35
C GLN A 312 15.73 -8.06 16.63
N PHE A 313 15.40 -8.85 15.60
CA PHE A 313 14.19 -8.69 14.81
C PHE A 313 12.92 -9.13 15.56
N PHE A 314 12.91 -10.35 16.10
CA PHE A 314 11.78 -10.87 16.89
C PHE A 314 11.57 -10.11 18.21
N GLY A 315 12.59 -9.41 18.71
CA GLY A 315 12.45 -8.54 19.86
C GLY A 315 11.58 -7.29 19.61
N THR A 316 11.14 -7.03 18.38
CA THR A 316 10.39 -5.82 17.99
C THR A 316 8.90 -6.08 17.76
N ILE A 317 8.51 -7.34 17.61
CA ILE A 317 7.14 -7.73 17.30
C ILE A 317 6.25 -7.70 18.55
N SER A 318 4.95 -7.54 18.35
CA SER A 318 3.95 -7.61 19.43
C SER A 318 3.78 -9.04 19.94
N ASP A 319 3.15 -9.18 21.11
CA ASP A 319 2.80 -10.50 21.63
C ASP A 319 1.75 -11.19 20.77
N GLU A 320 0.83 -10.44 20.17
CA GLU A 320 -0.14 -10.98 19.21
C GLU A 320 0.55 -11.56 17.97
N THR A 321 1.50 -10.82 17.36
CA THR A 321 2.26 -11.30 16.20
C THR A 321 3.12 -12.50 16.56
N ALA A 322 3.78 -12.49 17.71
CA ALA A 322 4.57 -13.62 18.15
C ALA A 322 3.74 -14.88 18.42
N ALA A 323 2.58 -14.73 19.06
CA ALA A 323 1.68 -15.85 19.30
C ALA A 323 1.15 -16.44 17.98
N GLU A 324 0.90 -15.60 16.97
CA GLU A 324 0.52 -16.09 15.64
C GLU A 324 1.68 -16.81 14.94
N PHE A 325 2.89 -16.25 15.02
CA PHE A 325 4.09 -16.90 14.51
C PHE A 325 4.33 -18.27 15.16
N GLU A 326 4.16 -18.38 16.47
CA GLU A 326 4.32 -19.64 17.20
C GLU A 326 3.35 -20.73 16.72
N LYS A 327 2.10 -20.36 16.37
CA LYS A 327 1.14 -21.30 15.76
C LYS A 327 1.61 -21.74 14.37
N ALA A 328 2.12 -20.82 13.56
CA ALA A 328 2.64 -21.13 12.23
C ALA A 328 3.92 -22.00 12.30
N ALA A 329 4.84 -21.67 13.21
CA ALA A 329 6.08 -22.40 13.46
C ALA A 329 5.83 -23.83 13.96
N ALA A 330 4.76 -24.05 14.72
CA ALA A 330 4.35 -25.39 15.15
C ALA A 330 3.99 -26.32 13.99
N ALA A 331 3.67 -25.78 12.80
CA ALA A 331 3.43 -26.57 11.59
C ALA A 331 4.73 -27.11 10.95
N ARG A 332 5.91 -26.68 11.42
CA ARG A 332 7.24 -27.21 11.04
C ARG A 332 7.46 -27.32 9.53
N GLY A 333 7.20 -26.25 8.78
CA GLY A 333 7.38 -26.22 7.33
C GLY A 333 6.14 -26.65 6.52
N MET A 334 5.07 -27.09 7.19
CA MET A 334 3.77 -27.29 6.56
C MET A 334 3.01 -25.96 6.44
N GLU A 335 2.08 -25.90 5.50
CA GLU A 335 1.16 -24.77 5.37
C GLU A 335 0.31 -24.58 6.62
N TYR A 336 0.23 -23.33 7.05
CA TYR A 336 -0.52 -22.87 8.19
C TYR A 336 -1.60 -21.89 7.74
N GLN A 337 -2.84 -22.16 8.14
CA GLN A 337 -3.96 -21.25 7.91
C GLN A 337 -4.25 -20.46 9.20
N GLY A 338 -4.09 -19.15 9.14
CA GLY A 338 -4.21 -18.25 10.28
C GLY A 338 -4.22 -16.79 9.85
N ASP A 339 -3.82 -15.91 10.75
CA ASP A 339 -3.79 -14.46 10.56
C ASP A 339 -2.53 -14.02 9.79
N LEU A 340 -2.63 -13.97 8.46
CA LEU A 340 -1.52 -13.52 7.59
C LEU A 340 -1.12 -12.06 7.85
N GLU A 341 -2.07 -11.22 8.27
CA GLU A 341 -1.81 -9.82 8.58
C GLU A 341 -0.84 -9.71 9.75
N ALA A 342 -1.07 -10.52 10.79
CA ALA A 342 -0.16 -10.61 11.93
C ALA A 342 1.23 -11.12 11.53
N LEU A 343 1.33 -11.97 10.50
CA LEU A 343 2.58 -12.55 10.01
C LEU A 343 3.29 -11.70 8.95
N ARG A 344 2.65 -10.67 8.39
CA ARG A 344 3.21 -9.90 7.27
C ARG A 344 4.56 -9.26 7.58
N PHE A 345 4.75 -8.77 8.80
CA PHE A 345 6.04 -8.23 9.23
C PHE A 345 7.16 -9.28 9.20
N LEU A 346 6.85 -10.51 9.60
CA LEU A 346 7.79 -11.63 9.58
C LEU A 346 8.06 -12.13 8.15
N HIS A 347 7.06 -12.08 7.28
CA HIS A 347 7.23 -12.32 5.84
C HIS A 347 8.17 -11.28 5.22
N TYR A 348 7.92 -9.99 5.48
CA TYR A 348 8.76 -8.88 5.02
C TYR A 348 10.22 -9.03 5.47
N GLY A 349 10.41 -9.45 6.73
CA GLY A 349 11.71 -9.76 7.33
C GLY A 349 12.33 -11.10 6.93
N GLY A 350 11.66 -11.92 6.10
CA GLY A 350 12.20 -13.16 5.56
C GLY A 350 12.13 -14.39 6.47
N TYR A 351 11.25 -14.43 7.48
CA TYR A 351 11.11 -15.58 8.39
C TYR A 351 9.96 -16.53 8.05
N CYS A 352 9.07 -16.13 7.14
CA CYS A 352 8.01 -17.00 6.63
C CYS A 352 7.65 -16.61 5.18
N GLY A 353 7.03 -17.54 4.46
CA GLY A 353 6.50 -17.32 3.11
C GLY A 353 4.97 -17.31 3.10
N PHE A 354 4.37 -16.59 2.15
CA PHE A 354 2.94 -16.72 1.85
C PHE A 354 2.75 -17.52 0.57
N THR A 355 1.72 -18.35 0.57
CA THR A 355 1.31 -19.11 -0.62
C THR A 355 0.20 -18.36 -1.34
N SER A 356 0.00 -18.68 -2.62
CA SER A 356 -1.16 -18.23 -3.38
C SER A 356 -2.51 -18.68 -2.78
N MET A 357 -2.49 -19.62 -1.82
CA MET A 357 -3.68 -20.13 -1.11
C MET A 357 -4.04 -19.33 0.14
N GLY A 358 -3.36 -18.21 0.39
CA GLY A 358 -3.57 -17.45 1.60
C GLY A 358 -3.19 -18.26 2.84
N THR A 359 -2.17 -19.11 2.73
CA THR A 359 -1.56 -19.81 3.85
C THR A 359 -0.14 -19.30 4.07
N ALA A 360 0.34 -19.39 5.31
CA ALA A 360 1.72 -19.08 5.65
C ALA A 360 2.54 -20.36 5.78
N VAL A 361 3.84 -20.27 5.51
CA VAL A 361 4.79 -21.35 5.77
C VAL A 361 5.97 -20.80 6.56
N VAL A 362 6.21 -21.35 7.74
CA VAL A 362 7.44 -21.12 8.53
C VAL A 362 8.34 -22.33 8.32
N PRO A 363 9.53 -22.17 7.69
CA PRO A 363 10.47 -23.28 7.50
C PRO A 363 10.83 -23.99 8.80
N SER A 364 11.10 -25.30 8.75
CA SER A 364 11.40 -26.09 9.95
C SER A 364 12.62 -25.54 10.72
N ASP A 365 13.69 -25.16 10.02
CA ASP A 365 14.92 -24.60 10.61
C ASP A 365 14.71 -23.22 11.25
N VAL A 366 13.82 -22.39 10.70
CA VAL A 366 13.39 -21.13 11.33
C VAL A 366 12.65 -21.41 12.64
N ALA A 367 11.73 -22.37 12.64
CA ALA A 367 10.98 -22.75 13.84
C ALA A 367 11.93 -23.29 14.94
N GLU A 368 12.91 -24.11 14.58
CA GLU A 368 13.92 -24.64 15.50
C GLU A 368 14.82 -23.53 16.08
N ALA A 369 15.33 -22.63 15.23
CA ALA A 369 16.12 -21.49 15.68
C ALA A 369 15.31 -20.56 16.61
N TYR A 370 14.03 -20.35 16.33
CA TYR A 370 13.15 -19.59 17.21
C TYR A 370 12.91 -20.29 18.55
N ASP A 371 12.74 -21.62 18.59
CA ASP A 371 12.57 -22.36 19.84
C ASP A 371 13.78 -22.19 20.78
N GLU A 372 15.00 -22.19 20.23
CA GLU A 372 16.23 -21.94 21.00
C GLU A 372 16.30 -20.51 21.54
N LEU A 373 15.80 -19.54 20.76
CA LEU A 373 15.72 -18.13 21.16
C LEU A 373 14.63 -17.87 22.21
N ASN A 374 13.48 -18.57 22.12
CA ASN A 374 12.22 -18.28 22.83
C ASN A 374 12.23 -18.68 24.33
N THR A 375 13.24 -18.22 25.05
CA THR A 375 13.38 -18.39 26.50
C THR A 375 12.44 -17.45 27.28
N GLU A 376 12.13 -17.76 28.54
CA GLU A 376 11.34 -16.88 29.42
C GLU A 376 11.93 -15.47 29.52
N LYS A 377 13.27 -15.36 29.49
CA LYS A 377 13.97 -14.08 29.48
C LYS A 377 13.67 -13.29 28.21
N PHE A 378 13.78 -13.94 27.05
CA PHE A 378 13.50 -13.31 25.76
C PHE A 378 12.03 -12.88 25.65
N GLN A 379 11.10 -13.73 26.09
CA GLN A 379 9.66 -13.40 26.14
C GLN A 379 9.40 -12.17 27.00
N SER A 380 10.02 -12.09 28.18
CA SER A 380 9.88 -10.95 29.09
C SER A 380 10.45 -9.66 28.49
N GLU A 381 11.61 -9.74 27.85
CA GLU A 381 12.27 -8.61 27.17
C GLU A 381 11.45 -8.12 25.97
N ARG A 382 10.96 -9.04 25.12
CA ARG A 382 10.10 -8.73 23.99
C ARG A 382 8.77 -8.11 24.46
N HIS A 383 8.13 -8.67 25.49
CA HIS A 383 6.89 -8.12 26.05
C HIS A 383 7.09 -6.68 26.53
N TYR A 384 8.19 -6.41 27.23
CA TYR A 384 8.51 -5.06 27.65
C TYR A 384 8.71 -4.11 26.45
N ARG A 385 9.50 -4.52 25.44
CA ARG A 385 9.70 -3.71 24.22
C ARG A 385 8.40 -3.46 23.47
N SER A 386 7.51 -4.46 23.39
CA SER A 386 6.21 -4.31 22.72
C SER A 386 5.31 -3.28 23.40
N GLN A 387 5.36 -3.16 24.74
CA GLN A 387 4.67 -2.11 25.48
C GLN A 387 5.22 -0.71 25.16
N VAL A 388 6.55 -0.57 25.08
CA VAL A 388 7.18 0.69 24.67
C VAL A 388 6.78 1.05 23.24
N TRP A 389 6.74 0.07 22.33
CA TRP A 389 6.31 0.28 20.95
C TRP A 389 4.86 0.67 20.81
N ALA A 390 3.97 0.07 21.61
CA ALA A 390 2.58 0.51 21.65
C ALA A 390 2.47 1.99 22.05
N CYS A 391 3.28 2.45 23.01
CA CYS A 391 3.32 3.86 23.41
C CYS A 391 3.88 4.77 22.31
N CYS A 392 4.92 4.32 21.59
CA CYS A 392 5.47 5.05 20.44
C CYS A 392 4.43 5.22 19.33
N LYS A 393 3.76 4.14 18.94
CA LYS A 393 2.66 4.17 17.95
C LYS A 393 1.54 5.09 18.38
N ALA A 394 1.17 5.06 19.67
CA ALA A 394 0.16 5.95 20.23
C ALA A 394 0.59 7.43 20.17
N ALA A 395 1.84 7.74 20.51
CA ALA A 395 2.36 9.10 20.43
C ALA A 395 2.34 9.63 18.99
N VAL A 396 2.82 8.83 18.03
CA VAL A 396 2.83 9.22 16.61
C VAL A 396 1.41 9.37 16.09
N TYR A 397 0.53 8.41 16.38
CA TYR A 397 -0.88 8.51 16.01
C TYR A 397 -1.51 9.80 16.57
N LEU A 398 -1.34 10.11 17.85
CA LEU A 398 -2.03 11.25 18.45
C LEU A 398 -1.39 12.59 18.10
N TYR A 399 -0.06 12.64 17.94
CA TYR A 399 0.70 13.88 17.90
C TYR A 399 1.30 14.17 16.51
N GLY A 400 1.35 13.19 15.62
CA GLY A 400 1.97 13.30 14.29
C GLY A 400 3.50 13.34 14.33
N ALA A 401 4.07 14.13 15.24
CA ALA A 401 5.49 14.15 15.54
C ALA A 401 5.69 14.23 17.06
N ALA A 402 6.38 13.25 17.63
CA ALA A 402 6.59 13.10 19.07
C ALA A 402 8.08 13.02 19.41
N ASP A 403 8.51 13.63 20.51
CA ASP A 403 9.81 13.34 21.12
C ASP A 403 9.71 12.23 22.18
N ALA A 404 10.88 11.72 22.59
CA ALA A 404 10.95 10.64 23.57
C ALA A 404 10.36 11.01 24.94
N GLY A 405 10.32 12.29 25.32
CA GLY A 405 9.71 12.74 26.58
C GLY A 405 8.18 12.68 26.54
N GLN A 406 7.58 12.97 25.39
CA GLN A 406 6.16 12.74 25.15
C GLN A 406 5.81 11.26 25.22
N VAL A 407 6.63 10.38 24.62
CA VAL A 407 6.45 8.93 24.70
C VAL A 407 6.59 8.43 26.14
N GLU A 408 7.61 8.88 26.88
CA GLU A 408 7.80 8.56 28.31
C GLU A 408 6.56 8.92 29.14
N THR A 409 5.92 10.05 28.84
CA THR A 409 4.68 10.47 29.50
C THR A 409 3.55 9.46 29.27
N ILE A 410 3.41 8.95 28.04
CA ILE A 410 2.44 7.89 27.72
C ILE A 410 2.81 6.58 28.41
N CYS A 411 4.08 6.17 28.38
CA CYS A 411 4.57 4.97 29.07
C CYS A 411 4.16 4.98 30.55
N LYS A 412 4.44 6.08 31.27
CA LYS A 412 4.05 6.24 32.67
C LYS A 412 2.54 6.15 32.88
N ALA A 413 1.74 6.74 31.99
CA ALA A 413 0.29 6.72 32.09
C ALA A 413 -0.31 5.31 31.95
N VAL A 414 0.39 4.40 31.25
CA VAL A 414 -0.05 3.02 31.05
C VAL A 414 0.67 2.01 31.94
N GLY A 415 1.54 2.46 32.85
CA GLY A 415 2.30 1.61 33.77
C GLY A 415 3.55 0.97 33.18
N CYS A 416 4.08 1.49 32.07
CA CYS A 416 5.37 1.12 31.49
C CYS A 416 6.46 2.08 32.03
N GLU A 417 7.58 1.54 32.51
CA GLU A 417 8.64 2.31 33.19
C GLU A 417 9.73 2.86 32.26
N ALA A 418 9.54 2.80 30.94
CA ALA A 418 10.53 3.31 29.97
C ALA A 418 10.74 4.83 30.08
N ASP A 419 12.00 5.25 30.15
CA ASP A 419 12.39 6.66 30.15
C ASP A 419 12.79 7.15 28.74
N ALA A 420 12.87 8.47 28.55
CA ALA A 420 13.20 9.06 27.25
C ALA A 420 14.57 8.61 26.69
N GLY A 421 15.54 8.30 27.55
CA GLY A 421 16.86 7.83 27.12
C GLY A 421 16.81 6.41 26.56
N GLU A 422 16.07 5.53 27.24
CA GLU A 422 15.78 4.18 26.78
C GLU A 422 14.97 4.17 25.48
N ILE A 423 13.90 4.97 25.40
CA ILE A 423 13.09 5.11 24.18
C ILE A 423 13.95 5.55 23.00
N THR A 424 14.83 6.54 23.23
CA THR A 424 15.79 7.01 22.21
C THR A 424 16.75 5.90 21.76
N ARG A 425 17.27 5.11 22.70
CA ARG A 425 18.15 3.97 22.40
C ARG A 425 17.42 2.94 21.55
N LEU A 426 16.23 2.54 21.97
CA LEU A 426 15.40 1.58 21.24
C LEU A 426 15.08 2.08 19.82
N CYS A 427 14.72 3.35 19.64
CA CYS A 427 14.43 3.89 18.30
C CYS A 427 15.67 3.86 17.39
N ARG A 428 16.87 4.07 17.92
CA ARG A 428 18.12 3.99 17.15
C ARG A 428 18.48 2.56 16.76
N GLU A 429 18.22 1.59 17.62
CA GLU A 429 18.40 0.16 17.31
C GLU A 429 17.52 -0.28 16.13
N MET A 430 16.41 0.42 15.89
CA MET A 430 15.45 0.15 14.82
C MET A 430 15.75 0.88 13.52
N LYS A 431 16.84 1.64 13.42
CA LYS A 431 17.14 2.43 12.21
C LYS A 431 17.24 1.52 10.99
N GLY A 432 16.31 1.66 10.04
CA GLY A 432 16.24 0.87 8.80
C GLY A 432 15.51 -0.48 8.92
N VAL A 433 14.95 -0.77 10.10
CA VAL A 433 13.90 -1.79 10.25
C VAL A 433 12.56 -1.14 9.91
N TRP A 434 11.69 -1.85 9.21
CA TRP A 434 10.34 -1.36 8.92
C TRP A 434 9.57 -1.07 10.22
N THR A 435 9.09 0.16 10.38
CA THR A 435 8.29 0.61 11.53
C THR A 435 7.09 1.42 11.06
N ASP A 436 6.02 1.44 11.85
CA ASP A 436 4.80 2.22 11.55
C ASP A 436 5.00 3.75 11.60
N PHE A 437 6.22 4.20 11.87
CA PHE A 437 6.62 5.61 11.97
C PHE A 437 8.09 5.78 11.62
N ALA A 438 8.47 6.98 11.17
CA ALA A 438 9.85 7.37 10.97
C ALA A 438 10.51 7.79 12.29
N TYR A 439 11.83 7.58 12.41
CA TYR A 439 12.63 8.20 13.46
C TYR A 439 13.64 9.18 12.83
N TRP A 440 13.33 10.47 12.88
CA TRP A 440 14.05 11.54 12.19
C TRP A 440 14.26 12.74 13.12
N ASP A 441 15.47 13.30 13.12
CA ASP A 441 15.85 14.46 13.96
C ASP A 441 15.48 14.29 15.45
N GLY A 442 15.70 13.08 15.98
CA GLY A 442 15.41 12.75 17.38
C GLY A 442 13.91 12.62 17.71
N ARG A 443 13.03 12.61 16.70
CA ARG A 443 11.57 12.51 16.84
C ARG A 443 11.03 11.27 16.16
N LEU A 444 9.93 10.76 16.69
CA LEU A 444 9.08 9.77 16.06
C LEU A 444 8.02 10.51 15.24
N ILE A 445 7.95 10.27 13.94
CA ILE A 445 7.13 11.05 13.01
C ILE A 445 6.26 10.11 12.17
N ASP A 446 5.02 10.50 11.96
CA ASP A 446 4.12 9.85 11.02
C ASP A 446 4.69 9.95 9.60
N TRP A 447 4.76 8.83 8.87
CA TRP A 447 5.37 8.79 7.54
C TRP A 447 4.77 9.81 6.57
N ASP A 448 3.47 10.07 6.63
CA ASP A 448 2.79 11.05 5.77
C ASP A 448 3.18 12.50 6.10
N LEU A 449 3.77 12.75 7.27
CA LEU A 449 4.25 14.07 7.68
C LEU A 449 5.75 14.28 7.43
N VAL A 450 6.48 13.23 7.06
CA VAL A 450 7.89 13.32 6.70
C VAL A 450 8.03 14.04 5.35
N GLN A 451 7.13 13.74 4.41
CA GLN A 451 7.12 14.37 3.09
C GLN A 451 6.96 15.89 3.20
N ALA A 452 7.76 16.62 2.40
CA ALA A 452 7.79 18.08 2.35
C ALA A 452 7.93 18.77 3.73
N ASP A 453 8.52 18.09 4.73
CA ASP A 453 8.68 18.60 6.09
C ASP A 453 7.36 19.02 6.79
N ALA A 454 6.21 18.46 6.40
CA ALA A 454 4.90 18.85 6.93
C ALA A 454 4.78 18.72 8.46
N TYR A 455 5.57 17.83 9.08
CA TYR A 455 5.66 17.70 10.53
C TYR A 455 6.10 19.01 11.23
N LYS A 456 6.88 19.88 10.57
CA LYS A 456 7.32 21.16 11.14
C LYS A 456 6.15 22.11 11.37
N ASP A 457 5.16 22.11 10.48
CA ASP A 457 3.94 22.88 10.64
C ASP A 457 3.11 22.36 11.81
N VAL A 458 2.99 21.03 11.94
CA VAL A 458 2.33 20.39 13.09
C VAL A 458 2.99 20.82 14.40
N LEU A 459 4.33 20.75 14.49
CA LEU A 459 5.07 21.19 15.68
C LEU A 459 4.83 22.68 16.00
N ASN A 460 4.76 23.53 14.97
CA ASN A 460 4.46 24.95 15.14
C ASN A 460 3.05 25.16 15.70
N TYR A 461 2.05 24.44 15.16
CA TYR A 461 0.67 24.50 15.69
C TYR A 461 0.56 24.00 17.12
N GLN A 462 1.38 23.04 17.54
CA GLN A 462 1.36 22.45 18.87
C GLN A 462 2.11 23.27 19.93
N LYS A 463 2.91 24.25 19.51
CA LYS A 463 3.81 25.01 20.39
C LYS A 463 3.07 25.64 21.58
N GLY A 464 3.51 25.29 22.79
CA GLY A 464 2.97 25.83 24.05
C GLY A 464 1.60 25.27 24.46
N LYS A 465 1.10 24.24 23.78
CA LYS A 465 -0.16 23.56 24.14
C LYS A 465 0.10 22.32 24.99
N GLU A 466 -0.91 21.94 25.75
CA GLU A 466 -0.95 20.68 26.50
C GLU A 466 -1.29 19.53 25.54
N PHE A 467 -0.67 18.37 25.74
CA PHE A 467 -0.91 17.16 24.95
C PHE A 467 -1.91 16.23 25.61
N TYR A 468 -2.75 15.58 24.80
CA TYR A 468 -3.68 14.55 25.26
C TYR A 468 -2.93 13.30 25.69
N ILE A 469 -3.19 12.79 26.89
CA ILE A 469 -2.58 11.56 27.40
C ILE A 469 -3.60 10.41 27.25
N PRO A 470 -3.32 9.38 26.42
CA PRO A 470 -4.24 8.26 26.23
C PRO A 470 -4.23 7.30 27.43
N SER A 471 -5.36 6.61 27.60
CA SER A 471 -5.47 5.47 28.53
C SER A 471 -4.77 4.22 27.98
N ALA A 472 -4.47 3.26 28.86
CA ALA A 472 -3.89 1.97 28.46
C ALA A 472 -4.72 1.21 27.42
N ALA A 473 -6.05 1.31 27.50
CA ALA A 473 -6.96 0.72 26.52
C ALA A 473 -6.81 1.36 25.14
N GLN A 474 -6.68 2.70 25.07
CA GLN A 474 -6.46 3.41 23.82
C GLN A 474 -5.09 3.10 23.23
N VAL A 475 -4.02 3.07 24.04
CA VAL A 475 -2.68 2.70 23.57
C VAL A 475 -2.70 1.30 22.96
N LYS A 476 -3.32 0.32 23.64
CA LYS A 476 -3.46 -1.04 23.12
C LYS A 476 -4.27 -1.08 21.82
N GLU A 477 -5.37 -0.32 21.73
CA GLU A 477 -6.19 -0.27 20.53
C GLU A 477 -5.41 0.33 19.35
N ILE A 478 -4.74 1.48 19.53
CA ILE A 478 -3.89 2.11 18.51
C ILE A 478 -2.84 1.14 18.01
N ALA A 479 -2.10 0.52 18.93
CA ALA A 479 -1.01 -0.37 18.58
C ALA A 479 -1.47 -1.57 17.75
N ARG A 480 -2.72 -2.02 17.94
CA ARG A 480 -3.32 -3.15 17.24
C ARG A 480 -3.94 -2.77 15.90
N THR A 481 -4.53 -1.59 15.76
CA THR A 481 -5.33 -1.22 14.57
C THR A 481 -4.71 -0.13 13.72
N GLY A 482 -3.65 0.54 14.20
CA GLY A 482 -3.13 1.77 13.59
C GLY A 482 -4.07 2.97 13.72
N ALA A 483 -5.28 2.81 14.27
CA ALA A 483 -6.28 3.87 14.39
C ALA A 483 -7.29 3.64 15.52
N VAL A 484 -7.43 4.64 16.42
CA VAL A 484 -8.29 4.59 17.63
C VAL A 484 -9.77 4.51 17.29
N GLU A 485 -10.24 5.23 16.26
CA GLU A 485 -11.62 5.73 16.23
C GLU A 485 -12.52 5.11 15.15
N ILE A 486 -12.02 4.09 14.43
CA ILE A 486 -12.72 3.46 13.29
C ILE A 486 -14.08 2.87 13.70
N LYS A 487 -14.21 2.31 14.91
CA LYS A 487 -15.37 1.48 15.25
C LYS A 487 -16.63 2.24 15.67
N ARG A 488 -16.53 3.50 16.12
CA ARG A 488 -17.71 4.27 16.60
C ARG A 488 -18.10 5.43 15.70
N HIS A 489 -17.13 6.21 15.21
CA HIS A 489 -17.39 7.53 14.61
C HIS A 489 -17.30 7.50 13.07
N ILE A 490 -16.53 6.57 12.51
CA ILE A 490 -16.46 6.34 11.06
C ILE A 490 -17.59 5.41 10.58
N ARG A 491 -18.20 4.63 11.48
CA ARG A 491 -19.25 3.66 11.12
C ARG A 491 -20.43 4.28 10.37
N PRO A 492 -20.95 5.48 10.75
CA PRO A 492 -21.97 6.17 9.96
C PRO A 492 -21.48 6.54 8.56
N LEU A 493 -20.23 6.98 8.42
CA LEU A 493 -19.62 7.31 7.12
C LEU A 493 -19.48 6.08 6.22
N LYS A 494 -18.98 4.96 6.75
CA LYS A 494 -18.94 3.68 6.03
C LYS A 494 -20.35 3.24 5.62
N ALA A 495 -21.32 3.30 6.54
CA ALA A 495 -22.70 2.90 6.26
C ALA A 495 -23.35 3.78 5.18
N PHE A 496 -23.03 5.08 5.18
CA PHE A 496 -23.45 6.00 4.14
C PHE A 496 -22.89 5.61 2.77
N PHE A 497 -21.59 5.32 2.68
CA PHE A 497 -20.98 4.87 1.42
C PHE A 497 -21.53 3.52 0.95
N LEU A 498 -21.73 2.56 1.85
CA LEU A 498 -22.37 1.27 1.54
C LEU A 498 -23.80 1.41 0.97
N ALA A 499 -24.51 2.50 1.30
CA ALA A 499 -25.83 2.79 0.75
C ALA A 499 -25.78 3.41 -0.65
N MET A 500 -24.60 3.81 -1.14
CA MET A 500 -24.41 4.34 -2.49
C MET A 500 -24.40 3.19 -3.51
N VAL A 501 -25.08 3.41 -4.63
CA VAL A 501 -25.20 2.41 -5.71
C VAL A 501 -23.80 2.05 -6.23
N GLY A 502 -23.51 0.74 -6.26
CA GLY A 502 -22.25 0.21 -6.79
C GLY A 502 -21.05 0.26 -5.81
N CYS A 503 -21.25 0.70 -4.55
CA CYS A 503 -20.21 0.66 -3.53
C CYS A 503 -20.25 -0.67 -2.75
N ASP A 504 -19.16 -1.42 -2.74
CA ASP A 504 -18.98 -2.61 -1.91
C ASP A 504 -18.38 -2.29 -0.54
N GLU A 505 -18.36 -3.29 0.34
CA GLU A 505 -17.93 -3.13 1.74
C GLU A 505 -16.46 -2.72 1.88
N GLU A 506 -15.61 -3.23 1.00
CA GLU A 506 -14.20 -2.91 0.97
C GLU A 506 -14.01 -1.45 0.59
N THR A 507 -14.53 -1.02 -0.56
CA THR A 507 -14.47 0.37 -1.04
C THR A 507 -14.99 1.33 0.03
N ALA A 508 -16.16 1.04 0.63
CA ALA A 508 -16.74 1.87 1.68
C ALA A 508 -15.84 1.97 2.92
N GLN A 509 -15.24 0.86 3.35
CA GLN A 509 -14.29 0.85 4.46
C GLN A 509 -13.02 1.64 4.11
N GLU A 510 -12.58 1.63 2.84
CA GLU A 510 -11.34 2.25 2.33
C GLU A 510 -11.46 3.74 2.30
N ALA A 511 -12.51 4.22 1.63
CA ALA A 511 -12.84 5.63 1.60
C ALA A 511 -13.00 6.19 3.01
N ALA A 512 -13.76 5.50 3.88
CA ALA A 512 -14.02 6.01 5.22
C ALA A 512 -12.76 6.04 6.11
N SER A 513 -11.86 5.04 5.97
CA SER A 513 -10.59 5.02 6.71
C SER A 513 -9.61 6.07 6.18
N SER A 514 -9.53 6.23 4.85
CA SER A 514 -8.70 7.23 4.19
C SER A 514 -9.12 8.65 4.57
N ILE A 515 -10.42 8.95 4.52
CA ILE A 515 -10.97 10.26 4.93
C ILE A 515 -10.60 10.58 6.37
N HIS A 516 -10.85 9.65 7.30
CA HIS A 516 -10.50 9.86 8.71
C HIS A 516 -9.00 10.08 8.92
N HIS A 517 -8.15 9.31 8.24
CA HIS A 517 -6.70 9.47 8.32
C HIS A 517 -6.26 10.88 7.89
N HIS A 518 -6.77 11.38 6.76
CA HIS A 518 -6.46 12.73 6.30
C HIS A 518 -7.05 13.81 7.23
N ILE A 519 -8.24 13.60 7.80
CA ILE A 519 -8.82 14.49 8.82
C ILE A 519 -7.91 14.58 10.04
N ARG A 520 -7.45 13.44 10.56
CA ARG A 520 -6.52 13.37 11.69
C ARG A 520 -5.25 14.20 11.43
N LEU A 521 -4.71 14.16 10.22
CA LEU A 521 -3.51 14.91 9.83
C LEU A 521 -3.76 16.41 9.57
N GLY A 522 -5.01 16.85 9.46
CA GLY A 522 -5.37 18.26 9.28
C GLY A 522 -5.70 18.65 7.84
N THR A 523 -6.46 17.81 7.14
CA THR A 523 -6.87 18.05 5.74
C THR A 523 -7.92 19.16 5.55
N THR A 524 -8.36 19.37 4.31
CA THR A 524 -9.43 20.30 3.94
C THR A 524 -10.67 19.56 3.42
N PRO A 525 -11.87 20.17 3.42
CA PRO A 525 -13.04 19.59 2.78
C PRO A 525 -12.81 19.21 1.32
N LYS A 526 -12.00 19.99 0.59
CA LYS A 526 -11.70 19.70 -0.82
C LYS A 526 -10.94 18.39 -1.00
N ALA A 527 -9.95 18.14 -0.16
CA ALA A 527 -9.22 16.88 -0.19
C ALA A 527 -10.10 15.66 0.17
N VAL A 528 -11.14 15.85 1.01
CA VAL A 528 -12.14 14.80 1.25
C VAL A 528 -12.94 14.49 -0.01
N GLU A 529 -13.38 15.52 -0.75
CA GLU A 529 -14.05 15.33 -2.05
C GLU A 529 -13.14 14.58 -3.03
N ASP A 530 -11.86 14.95 -3.10
CA ASP A 530 -10.90 14.33 -4.01
C ASP A 530 -10.68 12.84 -3.67
N ILE A 531 -10.65 12.50 -2.36
CA ILE A 531 -10.63 11.10 -1.90
C ILE A 531 -11.91 10.37 -2.31
N MET A 532 -13.07 10.98 -2.15
CA MET A 532 -14.34 10.37 -2.57
C MET A 532 -14.40 10.14 -4.08
N GLU A 533 -13.94 11.09 -4.89
CA GLU A 533 -13.86 10.95 -6.34
C GLU A 533 -12.92 9.80 -6.72
N HIS A 534 -11.79 9.65 -6.04
CA HIS A 534 -10.85 8.54 -6.24
C HIS A 534 -11.52 7.16 -6.04
N PHE A 535 -12.36 7.03 -5.02
CA PHE A 535 -13.15 5.81 -4.77
C PHE A 535 -14.44 5.72 -5.62
N GLY A 536 -14.68 6.69 -6.50
CA GLY A 536 -15.88 6.76 -7.33
C GLY A 536 -17.17 6.95 -6.54
N LEU A 537 -17.12 7.69 -5.42
CA LEU A 537 -18.22 7.96 -4.50
C LEU A 537 -18.81 9.36 -4.75
N ASN A 538 -19.46 9.53 -5.91
CA ASN A 538 -20.03 10.82 -6.29
C ASN A 538 -21.43 11.03 -5.68
N LEU A 539 -21.65 12.20 -5.09
CA LEU A 539 -22.95 12.61 -4.56
C LEU A 539 -23.76 13.26 -5.68
N ASP A 540 -24.86 12.62 -6.08
CA ASP A 540 -25.69 12.99 -7.24
C ASP A 540 -26.99 13.72 -6.88
N SER A 541 -27.30 13.91 -5.59
CA SER A 541 -28.52 14.58 -5.12
C SER A 541 -28.33 15.44 -3.88
N GLN A 542 -29.13 16.51 -3.77
CA GLN A 542 -29.09 17.44 -2.63
C GLN A 542 -29.44 16.77 -1.29
N GLU A 543 -30.31 15.76 -1.28
CA GLU A 543 -30.66 15.02 -0.05
C GLU A 543 -29.48 14.15 0.42
N LYS A 544 -28.75 13.52 -0.50
CA LYS A 544 -27.53 12.78 -0.16
C LYS A 544 -26.43 13.72 0.35
N MET A 545 -26.32 14.93 -0.22
CA MET A 545 -25.41 15.97 0.28
C MET A 545 -25.72 16.36 1.73
N ASN A 546 -26.99 16.65 2.05
CA ASN A 546 -27.36 17.07 3.40
C ASN A 546 -27.07 15.97 4.45
N GLY A 547 -27.35 14.70 4.14
CA GLY A 547 -27.03 13.58 5.04
C GLY A 547 -25.52 13.35 5.19
N PHE A 548 -24.75 13.63 4.13
CA PHE A 548 -23.29 13.54 4.16
C PHE A 548 -22.67 14.65 5.03
N ASP A 549 -23.15 15.89 4.90
CA ASP A 549 -22.63 17.04 5.66
C ASP A 549 -22.76 16.83 7.18
N GLU A 550 -23.90 16.33 7.65
CA GLU A 550 -24.12 16.02 9.07
C GLU A 550 -23.16 14.94 9.58
N ILE A 551 -22.97 13.88 8.77
CA ILE A 551 -22.02 12.81 9.10
C ILE A 551 -20.60 13.36 9.16
N MET A 552 -20.20 14.15 8.16
CA MET A 552 -18.85 14.73 8.10
C MET A 552 -18.60 15.71 9.22
N GLU A 553 -19.57 16.55 9.59
CA GLU A 553 -19.45 17.45 10.74
C GLU A 553 -19.15 16.66 12.02
N GLN A 554 -19.82 15.52 12.21
CA GLN A 554 -19.59 14.65 13.35
C GLN A 554 -18.21 13.99 13.29
N VAL A 555 -17.80 13.47 12.13
CA VAL A 555 -16.46 12.90 11.93
C VAL A 555 -15.38 13.93 12.25
N TRP A 556 -15.50 15.17 11.77
CA TRP A 556 -14.58 16.26 12.06
C TRP A 556 -14.51 16.63 13.54
N LYS A 557 -15.66 16.62 14.23
CA LYS A 557 -15.72 16.96 15.66
C LYS A 557 -15.08 15.90 16.54
N GLU A 558 -15.27 14.63 16.20
CA GLU A 558 -14.89 13.50 17.05
C GLU A 558 -13.50 12.95 16.74
N THR A 559 -13.00 13.15 15.52
CA THR A 559 -11.65 12.72 15.13
C THR A 559 -10.59 13.53 15.89
N ARG A 560 -9.68 12.82 16.57
CA ARG A 560 -8.49 13.43 17.15
C ARG A 560 -7.56 13.92 16.05
N THR A 561 -7.04 15.14 16.20
CA THR A 561 -6.15 15.74 15.20
C THR A 561 -4.77 16.00 15.77
N VAL A 562 -3.75 15.79 14.94
CA VAL A 562 -2.35 16.01 15.31
C VAL A 562 -2.11 17.49 15.64
N GLY A 563 -2.66 18.43 14.85
CA GLY A 563 -2.57 19.87 15.13
C GLY A 563 -3.22 20.32 16.45
N SER A 564 -4.12 19.49 17.00
CA SER A 564 -4.77 19.68 18.30
C SER A 564 -4.11 18.88 19.43
N CYS A 565 -2.85 18.46 19.26
CA CYS A 565 -2.09 17.73 20.29
C CYS A 565 -2.79 16.43 20.75
N GLY A 566 -3.50 15.76 19.85
CA GLY A 566 -4.22 14.52 20.13
C GLY A 566 -5.62 14.68 20.75
N TYR A 567 -6.11 15.91 20.91
CA TYR A 567 -7.50 16.17 21.29
C TYR A 567 -8.43 16.17 20.07
N ASN A 568 -9.68 15.79 20.28
CA ASN A 568 -10.76 16.10 19.34
C ASN A 568 -11.46 17.42 19.71
N ARG A 569 -12.35 17.91 18.84
CA ARG A 569 -13.01 19.21 19.06
C ARG A 569 -13.92 19.18 20.29
N VAL A 570 -14.64 18.07 20.52
CA VAL A 570 -15.54 17.92 21.66
C VAL A 570 -14.80 18.09 22.99
N GLU A 571 -13.61 17.49 23.11
CA GLU A 571 -12.77 17.60 24.30
C GLU A 571 -12.20 19.01 24.48
N LEU A 572 -11.79 19.67 23.40
CA LEU A 572 -11.31 21.07 23.45
C LEU A 572 -12.40 22.06 23.84
N ASP A 573 -13.60 21.88 23.28
CA ASP A 573 -14.76 22.71 23.61
C ASP A 573 -15.17 22.50 25.07
N ALA A 574 -15.13 21.26 25.57
CA ALA A 574 -15.37 20.97 26.99
C ALA A 574 -14.32 21.60 27.92
N LYS A 575 -13.04 21.66 27.51
CA LYS A 575 -11.97 22.33 28.28
C LYS A 575 -12.14 23.86 28.32
N THR A 576 -12.67 24.44 27.25
CA THR A 576 -12.81 25.90 27.09
C THR A 576 -14.19 26.42 27.51
N ALA A 577 -15.16 25.53 27.70
CA ALA A 577 -16.48 25.85 28.20
C ALA A 577 -16.37 26.64 29.51
N ARG A 578 -16.91 27.86 29.52
CA ARG A 578 -17.01 28.67 30.73
C ARG A 578 -17.83 27.87 31.74
N ILE A 579 -17.17 27.43 32.82
CA ILE A 579 -17.87 26.84 33.96
C ILE A 579 -18.82 27.90 34.49
N ASP A 580 -20.12 27.57 34.51
CA ASP A 580 -21.14 28.43 35.10
C ASP A 580 -20.68 28.83 36.52
N PRO A 581 -20.52 30.14 36.79
CA PRO A 581 -20.15 30.64 38.11
C PRO A 581 -20.98 30.04 39.25
N ASP A 582 -22.22 29.66 38.96
CA ASP A 582 -23.18 29.11 39.91
C ASP A 582 -23.26 27.58 39.96
N ALA A 583 -22.59 26.85 39.06
CA ALA A 583 -22.52 25.39 39.10
C ALA A 583 -21.67 24.87 40.27
N PRO A 584 -21.90 23.63 40.75
CA PRO A 584 -21.02 22.98 41.71
C PRO A 584 -19.57 22.94 41.21
N CYS A 585 -18.62 23.25 42.11
CA CYS A 585 -17.21 23.36 41.75
C CYS A 585 -16.62 21.98 41.44
N PRO A 586 -15.93 21.79 40.29
CA PRO A 586 -15.44 20.49 39.84
C PRO A 586 -14.37 19.84 40.74
N CYS A 587 -13.77 20.59 41.67
CA CYS A 587 -12.84 20.04 42.67
C CYS A 587 -13.50 19.24 43.81
N GLY A 588 -14.84 19.09 43.80
CA GLY A 588 -15.57 18.32 44.81
C GLY A 588 -15.73 19.02 46.16
N SER A 589 -15.44 20.32 46.26
CA SER A 589 -15.48 21.08 47.53
C SER A 589 -16.89 21.34 48.09
N GLY A 590 -17.95 20.94 47.38
CA GLY A 590 -19.34 21.23 47.74
C GLY A 590 -19.77 22.70 47.58
N LYS A 591 -18.87 23.58 47.11
CA LYS A 591 -19.13 25.02 46.87
C LYS A 591 -19.47 25.29 45.41
N ARG A 592 -20.09 26.43 45.11
CA ARG A 592 -20.26 26.91 43.72
C ARG A 592 -18.92 27.34 43.12
N TYR A 593 -18.73 27.20 41.80
CA TYR A 593 -17.48 27.48 41.11
C TYR A 593 -16.93 28.88 41.44
N ARG A 594 -17.77 29.93 41.40
CA ARG A 594 -17.40 31.32 41.77
C ARG A 594 -16.96 31.51 43.22
N GLN A 595 -17.25 30.56 44.09
CA GLN A 595 -16.91 30.60 45.52
C GLN A 595 -15.70 29.69 45.85
N CYS A 596 -15.11 29.04 44.86
CA CYS A 596 -13.97 28.13 44.98
C CYS A 596 -12.96 28.39 43.85
N CYS A 597 -12.75 27.45 42.93
CA CYS A 597 -11.74 27.54 41.86
C CYS A 597 -11.95 28.73 40.89
N GLY A 598 -13.16 29.29 40.83
CA GLY A 598 -13.49 30.47 40.04
C GLY A 598 -13.29 31.81 40.77
N ARG A 599 -12.78 31.83 42.01
CA ARG A 599 -12.34 33.07 42.65
C ARG A 599 -11.01 33.50 42.05
N LYS A 600 -11.04 34.52 41.19
CA LYS A 600 -9.84 35.28 40.84
C LYS A 600 -9.35 36.10 42.03
#